data_AF-A0A447JM00-F1
#
_entry.id   AF-A0A447JM00-F1
#
_cell.length_a   1.000
_cell.length_b   1.000
_cell.length_c   1.000
_cell.angle_alpha   90.00
_cell.angle_beta   90.00
_cell.angle_gamma   90.00
#
_symmetry.space_group_name_H-M   'P 1'
#
loop_
_entity.id
_entity.type
_entity.pdbx_description
1 polymer ?
#
loop_
_entity_poly.entity_id
_entity_poly.type
_entity_poly.pdbx_seq_one_letter_code
_entity_poly.pdbx_strand_id
1 'polypeptide(L)'
;MGIAAIVFLEAEMKPGIEIVMQAVKLEEAVKEASLVITGEGRIDSQTAGGKAPIGVASVAKRHHVPVIGIAGVLGDDVEVVHPPRY
;
A
#
# COMPACT_ATOMS: atom_id res chain seq x y z
N MET A 1 23.70 -0.44 -7.25
CA MET A 1 23.45 0.12 -5.91
C MET A 1 22.82 -0.91 -4.96
N GLY A 2 21.66 -1.52 -5.27
CA GLY A 2 21.01 -2.48 -4.36
C GLY A 2 21.88 -3.66 -3.91
N ILE A 3 22.54 -4.37 -4.84
CA ILE A 3 23.44 -5.49 -4.52
C ILE A 3 24.64 -5.04 -3.67
N ALA A 4 25.20 -3.87 -3.97
CA ALA A 4 26.32 -3.34 -3.19
C ALA A 4 25.91 -3.04 -1.74
N ALA A 5 24.70 -2.54 -1.51
CA ALA A 5 24.19 -2.33 -0.15
C ALA A 5 24.05 -3.65 0.62
N ILE A 6 23.59 -4.72 -0.04
CA ILE A 6 23.50 -6.05 0.58
C ILE A 6 24.89 -6.57 0.94
N VAL A 7 25.85 -6.48 0.01
CA VAL A 7 27.19 -7.08 0.18
C VAL A 7 28.06 -6.31 1.16
N PHE A 8 28.04 -4.97 1.11
CA PHE A 8 28.97 -4.15 1.88
C PHE A 8 28.39 -3.57 3.16
N LEU A 9 27.06 -3.46 3.26
CA LEU A 9 26.38 -2.86 4.42
C LEU A 9 25.46 -3.87 5.12
N GLU A 10 25.47 -5.14 4.69
CA GLU A 10 24.59 -6.19 5.21
C GLU A 10 23.11 -5.81 5.14
N ALA A 11 22.73 -5.02 4.13
CA ALA A 11 21.36 -4.55 3.98
C ALA A 11 20.42 -5.69 3.52
N GLU A 12 19.15 -5.61 3.92
CA GLU A 12 18.11 -6.53 3.50
C GLU A 12 17.23 -5.89 2.42
N MET A 13 16.97 -6.60 1.32
CA MET A 13 16.05 -6.11 0.29
C MET A 13 14.61 -6.37 0.74
N LYS A 14 13.81 -5.30 0.82
CA LYS A 14 12.39 -5.36 1.18
C LYS A 14 11.53 -4.59 0.16
N PRO A 15 10.25 -4.93 0.01
CA PRO A 15 9.31 -4.09 -0.71
C PRO A 15 9.29 -2.67 -0.14
N GLY A 16 9.42 -1.65 -1.00
CA GLY A 16 9.53 -0.26 -0.54
C GLY A 16 8.34 0.20 0.32
N ILE A 17 7.14 -0.30 0.02
CA ILE A 17 5.95 -0.01 0.82
C ILE A 17 6.03 -0.55 2.24
N GLU A 18 6.61 -1.74 2.45
CA GLU A 18 6.79 -2.30 3.79
C GLU A 18 7.73 -1.44 4.62
N ILE A 19 8.83 -0.98 4.01
CA ILE A 19 9.80 -0.08 4.66
C ILE A 19 9.09 1.19 5.13
N VAL A 20 8.31 1.84 4.25
CA VAL A 20 7.59 3.08 4.58
C VAL A 20 6.55 2.84 5.67
N MET A 21 5.72 1.80 5.55
CA MET A 21 4.68 1.49 6.53
C MET A 21 5.26 1.22 7.93
N GLN A 22 6.38 0.52 8.01
CA GLN A 22 7.09 0.29 9.27
C GLN A 22 7.67 1.58 9.83
N ALA A 23 8.33 2.39 8.99
CA ALA A 23 8.94 3.64 9.40
C ALA A 23 7.93 4.65 9.97
N VAL A 24 6.72 4.71 9.40
CA VAL A 24 5.64 5.60 9.87
C VAL A 24 4.72 4.94 10.90
N LYS A 25 4.99 3.70 11.30
CA LYS A 25 4.17 2.91 12.23
C LYS A 25 2.69 2.86 11.83
N LEU A 26 2.43 2.65 10.54
CA LEU A 26 1.09 2.73 9.97
C LEU A 26 0.10 1.80 10.68
N GLU A 27 0.53 0.60 11.06
CA GLU A 27 -0.32 -0.37 11.74
C GLU A 27 -0.87 0.12 13.09
N GLU A 28 -0.06 0.84 13.87
CA GLU A 28 -0.50 1.42 15.15
C GLU A 28 -1.58 2.48 14.91
N ALA A 29 -1.37 3.36 13.93
CA ALA A 29 -2.33 4.40 13.57
C ALA A 29 -3.66 3.82 13.03
N VAL A 30 -3.58 2.75 12.25
CA VAL A 30 -4.77 2.10 11.66
C VAL A 30 -5.60 1.37 12.70
N LYS A 31 -4.98 0.76 13.71
CA LYS A 31 -5.68 -0.03 14.74
C LYS A 31 -6.75 0.77 15.50
N GLU A 32 -6.54 2.08 15.68
CA GLU A 32 -7.46 2.97 16.38
C GLU A 32 -8.38 3.76 15.43
N ALA A 33 -8.21 3.59 14.11
CA ALA A 33 -8.96 4.35 13.12
C ALA A 33 -10.36 3.78 12.89
N SER A 34 -11.35 4.67 12.72
CA SER A 34 -12.70 4.29 12.25
C SER A 34 -12.80 4.20 10.73
N LEU A 35 -11.86 4.81 10.01
CA LEU A 35 -11.81 4.88 8.55
C LEU A 35 -10.38 5.17 8.12
N VAL A 36 -9.96 4.57 7.01
CA VAL A 36 -8.68 4.87 6.35
C VAL A 36 -8.95 5.49 4.98
N ILE A 37 -8.28 6.59 4.69
CA ILE A 37 -8.27 7.20 3.36
C ILE A 37 -6.86 7.05 2.79
N THR A 38 -6.76 6.56 1.56
CA THR A 38 -5.49 6.41 0.85
C THR A 38 -5.64 6.85 -0.59
N GLY A 39 -4.55 6.93 -1.35
CA GLY A 39 -4.61 7.37 -2.73
C GLY A 39 -3.27 7.45 -3.42
N GLU A 40 -3.33 7.58 -4.75
CA GLU A 40 -2.18 7.86 -5.59
C GLU A 40 -2.63 8.56 -6.89
N GLY A 41 -1.69 9.04 -7.69
CA GLY A 41 -2.01 9.74 -8.93
C GLY A 41 -2.80 8.90 -9.94
N ARG A 42 -2.51 7.59 -10.03
CA ARG A 42 -3.20 6.64 -10.90
C ARG A 42 -3.35 5.29 -10.21
N ILE A 43 -4.59 4.80 -10.09
CA ILE A 43 -4.87 3.43 -9.64
C ILE A 43 -5.15 2.57 -10.87
N ASP A 44 -4.33 1.55 -11.09
CA ASP A 44 -4.42 0.60 -12.21
C ASP A 44 -3.96 -0.80 -11.77
N SER A 45 -3.84 -1.75 -12.70
CA SER A 45 -3.33 -3.10 -12.37
C SER A 45 -1.92 -3.11 -11.77
N GLN A 46 -1.07 -2.10 -11.99
CA GLN A 46 0.24 -2.03 -11.35
C GLN A 46 0.12 -1.67 -9.87
N THR A 47 -0.94 -0.96 -9.47
CA THR A 47 -1.24 -0.66 -8.07
C THR A 47 -1.41 -1.95 -7.27
N ALA A 48 -2.11 -2.94 -7.84
CA ALA A 48 -2.28 -4.28 -7.27
C ALA A 48 -0.94 -4.99 -6.98
N GLY A 49 0.12 -4.64 -7.71
CA GLY A 49 1.47 -5.19 -7.58
C GLY A 49 2.28 -4.70 -6.38
N GLY A 50 1.68 -3.96 -5.43
CA GLY A 50 2.35 -3.57 -4.18
C GLY A 50 2.69 -2.09 -4.06
N LYS A 51 1.91 -1.20 -4.71
CA LYS A 51 2.01 0.25 -4.47
C LYS A 51 1.33 0.66 -3.16
N ALA A 52 1.49 1.94 -2.81
CA ALA A 52 1.08 2.48 -1.52
C ALA A 52 -0.40 2.23 -1.14
N PRO A 53 -1.40 2.42 -2.03
CA PRO A 53 -2.79 2.19 -1.67
C PRO A 53 -3.09 0.74 -1.25
N ILE A 54 -2.48 -0.25 -1.90
CA ILE A 54 -2.66 -1.67 -1.56
C ILE A 54 -2.01 -2.02 -0.24
N GLY A 55 -0.80 -1.50 0.03
CA GLY A 55 -0.14 -1.69 1.33
C GLY A 55 -1.01 -1.17 2.47
N VAL A 56 -1.52 0.06 2.33
CA VAL A 56 -2.41 0.68 3.32
C VAL A 56 -3.71 -0.11 3.47
N ALA A 57 -4.35 -0.49 2.37
CA ALA A 57 -5.58 -1.27 2.40
C ALA A 57 -5.39 -2.65 3.04
N SER A 58 -4.25 -3.31 2.80
CA SER A 58 -3.89 -4.60 3.40
C SER A 58 -3.77 -4.48 4.91
N VAL A 59 -3.09 -3.45 5.43
CA VAL A 59 -3.00 -3.20 6.88
C VAL A 59 -4.39 -2.93 7.47
N ALA A 60 -5.18 -2.06 6.86
CA ALA A 60 -6.54 -1.74 7.32
C ALA A 60 -7.46 -2.97 7.34
N LYS A 61 -7.36 -3.84 6.34
CA LYS A 61 -8.11 -5.09 6.28
C LYS A 61 -7.82 -6.01 7.47
N ARG A 62 -6.56 -6.08 7.95
CA ARG A 62 -6.20 -6.90 9.14
C ARG A 62 -6.93 -6.43 10.41
N HIS A 63 -7.19 -5.13 10.50
CA HIS A 63 -7.88 -4.51 11.63
C HIS A 63 -9.37 -4.26 11.39
N HIS A 64 -9.92 -4.77 10.27
CA HIS A 64 -11.32 -4.61 9.87
C HIS A 64 -11.78 -3.14 9.75
N VAL A 65 -10.85 -2.24 9.42
CA VAL A 65 -11.15 -0.82 9.22
C VAL A 65 -11.51 -0.57 7.76
N PRO A 66 -12.64 0.12 7.47
CA PRO A 66 -13.01 0.43 6.09
C PRO A 66 -11.98 1.37 5.44
N VAL A 67 -11.81 1.21 4.12
CA VAL A 67 -10.82 1.95 3.33
C VAL A 67 -11.50 2.64 2.16
N ILE A 68 -11.16 3.91 1.94
CA ILE A 68 -11.51 4.67 0.74
C ILE A 68 -10.22 5.01 -0.01
N GLY A 69 -10.13 4.58 -1.27
CA GLY A 69 -9.05 4.95 -2.18
C GLY A 69 -9.46 6.14 -3.05
N ILE A 70 -8.62 7.16 -3.12
CA ILE A 70 -8.80 8.32 -3.99
C ILE A 70 -7.68 8.31 -5.05
N ALA A 71 -8.06 8.23 -6.31
CA ALA A 71 -7.13 8.28 -7.43
C ALA A 71 -7.27 9.58 -8.20
N GLY A 72 -6.15 10.13 -8.69
CA GLY A 72 -6.20 11.21 -9.69
C GLY A 72 -6.82 10.75 -11.01
N VAL A 73 -6.56 9.49 -11.39
CA VAL A 73 -7.20 8.80 -12.52
C VAL A 73 -7.33 7.31 -12.21
N LEU A 74 -8.44 6.70 -12.61
CA LEU A 74 -8.57 5.26 -12.66
C LEU A 74 -8.07 4.80 -14.02
N GLY A 75 -7.04 3.96 -14.02
CA GLY A 75 -6.50 3.35 -15.24
C GLY A 75 -7.19 2.04 -15.57
N ASP A 76 -6.65 1.36 -16.58
CA ASP A 76 -7.15 0.06 -17.03
C ASP A 76 -7.08 -0.98 -15.88
N ASP A 77 -8.04 -1.91 -15.87
CA ASP A 77 -8.13 -3.02 -14.92
C ASP A 77 -8.16 -2.62 -13.44
N VAL A 78 -8.65 -1.42 -13.11
CA VAL A 78 -8.84 -0.96 -11.72
C VAL A 78 -9.71 -1.90 -10.88
N GLU A 79 -10.55 -2.71 -11.53
CA GLU A 79 -11.39 -3.73 -10.90
C GLU A 79 -10.57 -4.78 -10.12
N VAL A 80 -9.29 -4.99 -10.49
CA VAL A 80 -8.37 -5.87 -9.76
C VAL A 80 -8.04 -5.31 -8.36
N VAL A 81 -8.09 -3.98 -8.21
CA VAL A 81 -7.86 -3.28 -6.93
C VAL A 81 -9.15 -3.22 -6.10
N HIS A 82 -10.30 -3.03 -6.75
CA HIS A 82 -11.61 -3.07 -6.11
C HIS A 82 -12.69 -3.54 -7.09
N PRO A 83 -13.27 -4.74 -6.91
CA PRO A 83 -14.34 -5.20 -7.77
C PRO A 83 -15.60 -4.34 -7.55
N PRO A 84 -16.32 -3.96 -8.62
CA PRO A 84 -17.54 -3.18 -8.49
C PRO A 84 -18.60 -3.97 -7.71
N ARG A 85 -19.24 -3.30 -6.74
CA ARG A 85 -20.39 -3.83 -6.03
C ARG A 85 -21.66 -3.50 -6.83
N TYR A 86 -22.13 -4.45 -7.62
CA TYR A 86 -23.48 -4.45 -8.20
C TYR A 86 -24.39 -5.37 -7.37
#